data_AF-A0A522E1Y4-F1
#
_entry.id   AF-A0A522E1Y4-F1
#
_cell.length_a   1.000
_cell.length_b   1.000
_cell.length_c   1.000
_cell.angle_alpha   90.00
_cell.angle_beta   90.00
_cell.angle_gamma   90.00
#
_symmetry.space_group_name_H-M   'P 1'
#
loop_
_entity.id
_entity.type
_entity.pdbx_description
1 polymer ?
#
loop_
_entity_poly.entity_id
_entity_poly.type
_entity_poly.pdbx_seq_one_letter_code
_entity_poly.pdbx_strand_id
1 'polypeptide(L)'
;MLIYSYHDTLPWQAKLREALFARLQTVPAEQRPELFEERIEGHRLSHIISYTTLWALLETKYSKVKLDLMVTENDYAFNLIKEYPTIFPGVKRQALTLTLGKDGEALVANENCIEAVNTILHVLPNTKRIIAVVSHDDPYGANVMAQLKSAQSSLSAKNIRLEIWNDFSFEELDQRIQQLPPKDTAILFFPVMQDRLGVSQIPRDVFQHLRAIA
;
A
#
# COMPACT_ATOMS: atom_id res chain seq x y z
N MET A 1 -17.79 -7.39 9.52
CA MET A 1 -16.75 -6.43 9.94
C MET A 1 -15.72 -6.25 8.82
N LEU A 2 -15.29 -5.02 8.59
CA LEU A 2 -14.27 -4.62 7.63
C LEU A 2 -13.10 -4.05 8.42
N ILE A 3 -11.90 -4.58 8.22
CA ILE A 3 -10.68 -4.08 8.86
C ILE A 3 -9.76 -3.54 7.78
N TYR A 4 -9.52 -2.24 7.85
CA TYR A 4 -8.69 -1.50 6.92
C TYR A 4 -7.30 -1.29 7.49
N SER A 5 -6.27 -1.51 6.66
CA SER A 5 -4.89 -1.26 7.04
C SER A 5 -4.60 0.23 7.28
N TYR A 6 -5.33 1.11 6.59
CA TYR A 6 -5.08 2.55 6.58
C TYR A 6 -6.34 3.39 6.82
N HIS A 7 -6.16 4.71 6.91
CA HIS A 7 -7.25 5.68 7.07
C HIS A 7 -7.75 6.27 5.74
N ASP A 8 -8.93 6.90 5.76
CA ASP A 8 -9.65 7.34 4.56
C ASP A 8 -9.04 8.55 3.86
N THR A 9 -8.05 9.24 4.44
CA THR A 9 -7.33 10.30 3.71
C THR A 9 -6.41 9.73 2.61
N LEU A 10 -6.16 8.42 2.60
CA LEU A 10 -5.45 7.76 1.50
C LEU A 10 -6.38 7.53 0.30
N PRO A 11 -6.03 7.99 -0.91
CA PRO A 11 -6.94 7.98 -2.05
C PRO A 11 -7.48 6.61 -2.45
N TRP A 12 -6.65 5.56 -2.43
CA TRP A 12 -7.09 4.20 -2.79
C TRP A 12 -8.05 3.63 -1.74
N GLN A 13 -7.81 3.93 -0.46
CA GLN A 13 -8.67 3.54 0.65
C GLN A 13 -10.07 4.12 0.49
N ALA A 14 -10.12 5.45 0.27
CA ALA A 14 -11.36 6.17 0.05
C ALA A 14 -12.11 5.60 -1.15
N LYS A 15 -11.41 5.31 -2.26
CA LYS A 15 -12.02 4.77 -3.48
C LYS A 15 -12.54 3.35 -3.32
N LEU A 16 -11.82 2.49 -2.62
CA LEU A 16 -12.30 1.14 -2.32
C LEU A 16 -13.55 1.18 -1.44
N ARG A 17 -13.53 2.01 -0.40
CA ARG A 17 -14.69 2.21 0.47
C ARG A 17 -15.88 2.75 -0.32
N GLU A 18 -15.68 3.79 -1.14
CA GLU A 18 -16.70 4.35 -2.03
C GLU A 18 -17.32 3.26 -2.93
N ALA A 19 -16.48 2.45 -3.59
CA ALA A 19 -16.94 1.37 -4.46
C ALA A 19 -17.73 0.29 -3.70
N LEU A 20 -17.29 -0.07 -2.50
CA LEU A 20 -18.00 -1.03 -1.64
C LEU A 20 -19.38 -0.50 -1.26
N PHE A 21 -19.47 0.74 -0.77
CA PHE A 21 -20.74 1.34 -0.38
C PHE A 21 -21.67 1.53 -1.57
N ALA A 22 -21.15 1.94 -2.73
CA ALA A 22 -21.92 2.00 -3.98
C ALA A 22 -22.51 0.63 -4.33
N ARG A 23 -21.75 -0.47 -4.17
CA ARG A 23 -22.25 -1.82 -4.40
C ARG A 23 -23.34 -2.21 -3.39
N LEU A 24 -23.17 -1.88 -2.12
CA LEU A 24 -24.16 -2.18 -1.08
C LEU A 24 -25.47 -1.41 -1.27
N GLN A 25 -25.42 -0.21 -1.85
CA GLN A 25 -26.62 0.53 -2.22
C GLN A 25 -27.45 -0.18 -3.29
N THR A 26 -26.84 -1.02 -4.15
CA THR A 26 -27.56 -1.85 -5.13
C THR A 26 -28.22 -3.09 -4.53
N VAL A 27 -27.90 -3.44 -3.28
CA VAL A 27 -28.50 -4.56 -2.56
C VAL A 27 -29.82 -4.08 -1.91
N PRO A 28 -30.92 -4.86 -1.95
CA PRO A 28 -32.16 -4.54 -1.26
C PRO A 28 -31.92 -4.26 0.23
N ALA A 29 -32.61 -3.29 0.81
CA ALA A 29 -32.32 -2.78 2.15
C ALA A 29 -32.40 -3.87 3.23
N GLU A 30 -33.35 -4.79 3.08
CA GLU A 30 -33.58 -5.95 3.94
C GLU A 30 -32.50 -7.05 3.82
N GLN A 31 -31.66 -6.98 2.78
CA GLN A 31 -30.53 -7.89 2.56
C GLN A 31 -29.18 -7.21 2.80
N ARG A 32 -29.16 -5.91 3.13
CA ARG A 32 -27.91 -5.20 3.39
C ARG A 32 -27.31 -5.67 4.72
N PRO A 33 -26.02 -6.06 4.73
CA PRO A 33 -25.36 -6.41 5.98
C PRO A 33 -25.20 -5.16 6.86
N GLU A 34 -25.29 -5.36 8.17
CA GLU A 34 -24.78 -4.38 9.13
C GLU A 34 -23.25 -4.33 9.00
N LEU A 35 -22.71 -3.12 8.83
CA LEU A 35 -21.28 -2.92 8.66
C LEU A 35 -20.65 -2.37 9.93
N PHE A 36 -19.60 -3.06 10.37
CA PHE A 36 -18.66 -2.60 11.38
C PHE A 36 -17.34 -2.34 10.68
N GLU A 37 -16.83 -1.11 10.74
CA GLU A 37 -15.59 -0.69 10.09
C GLU A 37 -14.53 -0.38 11.16
N GLU A 38 -13.33 -0.92 10.99
CA GLU A 38 -12.16 -0.62 11.82
C GLU A 38 -10.99 -0.19 10.94
N ARG A 39 -10.16 0.72 11.47
CA ARG A 39 -8.93 1.16 10.83
C ARG A 39 -7.80 0.92 11.81
N ILE A 40 -6.87 0.06 11.43
CA ILE A 40 -5.77 -0.32 12.31
C ILE A 40 -4.58 0.64 12.20
N GLU A 41 -4.55 1.47 11.15
CA GLU A 41 -3.43 2.37 10.86
C GLU A 41 -2.07 1.67 11.00
N GLY A 42 -1.93 0.51 10.34
CA GLY A 42 -0.83 -0.44 10.56
C GLY A 42 0.54 0.20 10.45
N HIS A 43 0.73 1.11 9.50
CA HIS A 43 1.97 1.87 9.32
C HIS A 43 2.29 2.81 10.51
N ARG A 44 1.30 3.40 11.17
CA ARG A 44 1.52 4.27 12.33
C ARG A 44 1.72 3.47 13.61
N LEU A 45 1.00 2.36 13.75
CA LEU A 45 0.98 1.57 14.98
C LEU A 45 2.08 0.49 15.03
N SER A 46 2.63 0.05 13.91
CA SER A 46 3.65 -1.01 13.83
C SER A 46 4.88 -0.77 14.70
N HIS A 47 5.15 0.48 15.07
CA HIS A 47 6.30 0.88 15.89
C HIS A 47 5.94 1.28 17.33
N ILE A 48 4.64 1.46 17.65
CA ILE A 48 4.19 2.14 18.87
C ILE A 48 3.35 1.22 19.75
N ILE A 49 2.49 0.37 19.16
CA ILE A 49 1.53 -0.45 19.90
C ILE A 49 1.70 -1.90 19.48
N SER A 50 1.84 -2.79 20.46
CA SER A 50 1.76 -4.23 20.20
C SER A 50 0.38 -4.57 19.66
N TYR A 51 0.31 -5.33 18.57
CA TYR A 51 -0.94 -5.81 17.98
C TYR A 51 -1.87 -6.48 19.01
N THR A 52 -1.31 -7.04 20.09
CA THR A 52 -2.06 -7.59 21.23
C THR A 52 -3.01 -6.58 21.90
N THR A 53 -2.61 -5.32 22.06
CA THR A 53 -3.42 -4.28 22.73
C THR A 53 -4.57 -3.82 21.83
N LEU A 54 -4.27 -3.58 20.55
CA LEU A 54 -5.30 -3.26 19.56
C LEU A 54 -6.34 -4.39 19.49
N TRP A 55 -5.88 -5.64 19.62
CA TRP A 55 -6.75 -6.81 19.61
C TRP A 55 -7.62 -6.95 20.84
N ALA A 56 -7.06 -6.78 22.03
CA ALA A 56 -7.87 -6.78 23.26
C ALA A 56 -8.99 -5.72 23.21
N LEU A 57 -8.70 -4.56 22.60
CA LEU A 57 -9.69 -3.53 22.36
C LEU A 57 -10.81 -4.00 21.41
N LEU A 58 -10.47 -4.58 20.25
CA LEU A 58 -11.47 -5.06 19.30
C LEU A 58 -12.32 -6.20 19.87
N GLU A 59 -11.71 -7.16 20.56
CA GLU A 59 -12.42 -8.26 21.20
C GLU A 59 -13.43 -7.74 22.23
N THR A 60 -13.01 -6.79 23.07
CA THR A 60 -13.89 -6.15 24.05
C THR A 60 -15.04 -5.41 23.35
N LYS A 61 -14.73 -4.60 22.34
CA LYS A 61 -15.70 -3.78 21.58
C LYS A 61 -16.78 -4.63 20.92
N TYR A 62 -16.40 -5.78 20.37
CA TYR A 62 -17.30 -6.65 19.61
C TYR A 62 -17.77 -7.90 20.37
N SER A 63 -17.48 -8.01 21.67
CA SER A 63 -17.81 -9.18 22.51
C SER A 63 -19.31 -9.54 22.54
N LYS A 64 -20.19 -8.58 22.26
CA LYS A 64 -21.65 -8.76 22.21
C LYS A 64 -22.23 -8.71 20.80
N VAL A 65 -21.39 -8.63 19.78
CA VAL A 65 -21.79 -8.55 18.38
C VAL A 65 -21.57 -9.91 17.73
N LYS A 66 -22.62 -10.46 17.10
CA LYS A 66 -22.47 -11.64 16.26
C LYS A 66 -21.92 -11.22 14.91
N LEU A 67 -20.67 -11.58 14.65
CA LEU A 67 -20.02 -11.35 13.36
C LEU A 67 -20.17 -12.60 12.47
N ASP A 68 -20.69 -12.45 11.26
CA ASP A 68 -20.78 -13.57 10.31
C ASP A 68 -19.59 -13.63 9.34
N LEU A 69 -19.02 -12.45 9.03
CA LEU A 69 -17.91 -12.28 8.09
C LEU A 69 -16.97 -11.17 8.57
N MET A 70 -15.67 -11.44 8.46
CA MET A 70 -14.60 -10.47 8.57
C MET A 70 -13.90 -10.35 7.21
N VAL A 71 -13.76 -9.12 6.72
CA VAL A 71 -12.97 -8.82 5.54
C VAL A 71 -11.81 -7.92 5.94
N THR A 72 -10.59 -8.31 5.58
CA THR A 72 -9.41 -7.44 5.74
C THR A 72 -9.01 -6.83 4.42
N GLU A 73 -8.55 -5.60 4.48
CA GLU A 73 -8.02 -4.86 3.35
C GLU A 73 -6.56 -4.48 3.60
N ASN A 74 -5.75 -4.75 2.59
CA ASN A 74 -4.30 -4.60 2.57
C ASN A 74 -3.52 -5.53 3.50
N ASP A 75 -2.20 -5.45 3.36
CA ASP A 75 -1.25 -6.40 3.91
C ASP A 75 -1.14 -6.33 5.45
N TYR A 76 -1.28 -5.15 6.07
CA TYR A 76 -1.23 -5.03 7.54
C TYR A 76 -2.43 -5.71 8.21
N ALA A 77 -3.64 -5.43 7.74
CA ALA A 77 -4.86 -6.03 8.29
C ALA A 77 -4.89 -7.55 8.04
N PHE A 78 -4.40 -8.00 6.88
CA PHE A 78 -4.26 -9.42 6.58
C PHE A 78 -3.27 -10.12 7.53
N ASN A 79 -2.08 -9.55 7.73
CA ASN A 79 -1.10 -10.11 8.66
C ASN A 79 -1.65 -10.19 10.08
N LEU A 80 -2.36 -9.15 10.49
CA LEU A 80 -2.95 -9.06 11.81
C LEU A 80 -3.99 -10.16 12.08
N ILE A 81 -4.82 -10.55 11.11
CA ILE A 81 -5.74 -11.69 11.30
C ILE A 81 -5.04 -13.05 11.20
N LYS A 82 -3.92 -13.11 10.48
CA LYS A 82 -3.10 -14.32 10.31
C LYS A 82 -2.30 -14.65 11.56
N GLU A 83 -1.76 -13.63 12.22
CA GLU A 83 -1.01 -13.76 13.48
C GLU A 83 -1.93 -14.21 14.63
N TYR A 84 -3.22 -13.87 14.57
CA TYR A 84 -4.20 -14.19 15.62
C TYR A 84 -5.42 -14.99 15.07
N PRO A 85 -5.22 -16.27 14.72
CA PRO A 85 -6.25 -17.10 14.06
C PRO A 85 -7.43 -17.48 14.96
N THR A 86 -7.29 -17.39 16.28
CA THR A 86 -8.33 -17.77 17.25
C THR A 86 -9.33 -16.66 17.55
N ILE A 87 -9.07 -15.44 17.08
CA ILE A 87 -9.90 -14.27 17.36
C ILE A 87 -11.19 -14.32 16.52
N PHE A 88 -12.31 -14.02 17.18
CA PHE A 88 -13.65 -14.20 16.61
C PHE A 88 -13.85 -15.63 16.07
N PRO A 89 -13.84 -16.64 16.96
CA PRO A 89 -13.94 -18.03 16.55
C PRO A 89 -15.23 -18.28 15.76
N GLY A 90 -15.12 -19.02 14.65
CA GLY A 90 -16.25 -19.36 13.78
C GLY A 90 -16.66 -18.27 12.78
N VAL A 91 -16.06 -17.08 12.83
CA VAL A 91 -16.33 -16.02 11.85
C VAL A 91 -15.60 -16.32 10.55
N LYS A 92 -16.32 -16.26 9.42
CA LYS A 92 -15.70 -16.44 8.10
C LYS A 92 -14.73 -15.29 7.83
N ARG A 93 -13.61 -15.60 7.18
CA ARG A 93 -12.55 -14.61 6.91
C ARG A 93 -12.31 -14.52 5.41
N GLN A 94 -12.25 -13.29 4.91
CA GLN A 94 -11.84 -12.98 3.56
C GLN A 94 -10.77 -11.89 3.63
N ALA A 95 -9.80 -11.94 2.74
CA ALA A 95 -8.77 -10.90 2.66
C ALA A 95 -8.68 -10.36 1.24
N LEU A 96 -8.38 -9.07 1.14
CA LEU A 96 -7.90 -8.39 -0.04
C LEU A 96 -6.50 -7.86 0.29
N THR A 97 -5.51 -8.21 -0.51
CA THR A 97 -4.10 -7.87 -0.26
C THR A 97 -3.45 -7.35 -1.54
N LEU A 98 -2.33 -6.64 -1.39
CA LEU A 98 -1.54 -6.18 -2.52
C LEU A 98 -0.37 -7.11 -2.80
N THR A 99 0.27 -7.62 -1.76
CA THR A 99 1.52 -8.39 -1.89
C THR A 99 1.52 -9.72 -1.16
N LEU A 100 0.57 -9.95 -0.25
CA LEU A 100 0.56 -11.12 0.63
C LEU A 100 -0.58 -12.10 0.31
N GLY A 101 -0.41 -13.34 0.75
CA GLY A 101 -1.43 -14.38 0.65
C GLY A 101 -1.27 -15.27 -0.59
N LYS A 102 -1.88 -16.46 -0.51
CA LYS A 102 -1.94 -17.44 -1.60
C LYS A 102 -3.36 -17.56 -2.14
N ASP A 103 -3.50 -18.19 -3.30
CA ASP A 103 -4.80 -18.56 -3.86
C ASP A 103 -5.64 -19.31 -2.82
N GLY A 104 -6.85 -18.82 -2.57
CA GLY A 104 -7.77 -19.35 -1.56
C GLY A 104 -7.63 -18.75 -0.16
N GLU A 105 -6.54 -18.03 0.15
CA GLU A 105 -6.37 -17.30 1.41
C GLU A 105 -6.77 -15.83 1.31
N ALA A 106 -6.44 -15.19 0.19
CA ALA A 106 -6.72 -13.78 -0.08
C ALA A 106 -6.99 -13.55 -1.58
N LEU A 107 -7.75 -12.50 -1.87
CA LEU A 107 -7.79 -11.89 -3.19
C LEU A 107 -6.57 -10.98 -3.32
N VAL A 108 -5.62 -11.35 -4.17
CA VAL A 108 -4.40 -10.55 -4.36
C VAL A 108 -4.57 -9.65 -5.58
N ALA A 109 -4.56 -8.33 -5.36
CA ALA A 109 -4.77 -7.36 -6.44
C ALA A 109 -3.52 -7.14 -7.33
N ASN A 110 -2.36 -7.69 -6.93
CA ASN A 110 -1.08 -7.72 -7.64
C ASN A 110 -0.74 -6.47 -8.47
N GLU A 111 0.18 -5.65 -7.97
CA GLU A 111 0.75 -4.57 -8.77
C GLU A 111 1.92 -5.04 -9.64
N ASN A 112 1.86 -4.72 -10.93
CA ASN A 112 2.93 -5.00 -11.88
C ASN A 112 3.85 -3.78 -12.03
N CYS A 113 4.91 -3.73 -11.24
CA CYS A 113 5.87 -2.64 -11.24
C CYS A 113 6.68 -2.56 -12.54
N ILE A 114 6.85 -3.69 -13.24
CA ILE A 114 7.58 -3.76 -14.50
C ILE A 114 6.77 -3.11 -15.62
N GLU A 115 5.45 -3.24 -15.59
CA GLU A 115 4.60 -2.59 -16.58
C GLU A 115 4.63 -1.06 -16.46
N ALA A 116 4.79 -0.53 -15.25
CA ALA A 116 5.02 0.91 -15.05
C ALA A 116 6.34 1.36 -15.70
N VAL A 117 7.41 0.56 -15.60
CA VAL A 117 8.68 0.83 -16.29
C VAL A 117 8.51 0.76 -17.82
N ASN A 118 7.80 -0.25 -18.34
CA ASN A 118 7.52 -0.36 -19.77
C ASN A 118 6.71 0.85 -20.28
N THR A 119 5.74 1.30 -19.49
CA THR A 119 4.93 2.49 -19.79
C THR A 119 5.79 3.74 -19.89
N ILE A 120 6.74 3.93 -18.97
CA ILE A 120 7.71 5.05 -19.05
C ILE A 120 8.47 5.00 -20.37
N LEU A 121 9.00 3.84 -20.75
CA LEU A 121 9.78 3.69 -21.99
C LEU A 121 8.93 3.85 -23.26
N HIS A 122 7.63 3.58 -23.17
CA HIS A 122 6.69 3.82 -24.26
C HIS A 122 6.39 5.30 -24.43
N VAL A 123 6.09 6.01 -23.32
CA VAL A 123 5.72 7.43 -23.32
C VAL A 123 6.94 8.35 -23.51
N LEU A 124 8.08 7.97 -22.93
CA LEU A 124 9.35 8.69 -22.95
C LEU A 124 10.44 7.80 -23.59
N PRO A 125 10.40 7.57 -24.91
CA PRO A 125 11.29 6.61 -25.58
C PRO A 125 12.79 6.96 -25.52
N ASN A 126 13.12 8.21 -25.18
CA ASN A 126 14.50 8.67 -25.04
C ASN A 126 15.05 8.51 -23.62
N THR A 127 14.28 7.97 -22.67
CA THR A 127 14.73 7.76 -21.29
C THR A 127 15.95 6.86 -21.23
N LYS A 128 17.01 7.35 -20.57
CA LYS A 128 18.25 6.62 -20.28
C LYS A 128 18.40 6.30 -18.80
N ARG A 129 17.67 7.00 -17.93
CA ARG A 129 17.70 6.81 -16.49
C ARG A 129 16.29 6.77 -15.92
N ILE A 130 15.99 5.76 -15.11
CA ILE A 130 14.75 5.66 -14.35
C ILE A 130 15.11 5.64 -12.88
N ILE A 131 14.52 6.54 -12.11
CA ILE A 131 14.69 6.61 -10.67
C ILE A 131 13.37 6.17 -10.05
N ALA A 132 13.38 5.01 -9.42
CA ALA A 132 12.24 4.51 -8.65
C ALA A 132 12.33 5.01 -7.21
N VAL A 133 11.38 5.84 -6.80
CA VAL A 133 11.22 6.28 -5.41
C VAL A 133 10.28 5.30 -4.73
N VAL A 134 10.78 4.60 -3.71
CA VAL A 134 10.09 3.49 -3.05
C VAL A 134 10.11 3.71 -1.55
N SER A 135 9.06 3.26 -0.86
CA SER A 135 8.95 3.35 0.60
C SER A 135 10.04 2.53 1.31
N HIS A 136 10.43 3.02 2.48
CA HIS A 136 11.46 2.42 3.34
C HIS A 136 10.81 1.43 4.32
N ASP A 137 11.41 0.24 4.46
CA ASP A 137 11.13 -0.72 5.54
C ASP A 137 9.65 -1.14 5.75
N ASP A 138 8.89 -1.28 4.65
CA ASP A 138 7.56 -1.88 4.67
C ASP A 138 7.39 -3.03 3.64
N PRO A 139 6.43 -3.96 3.86
CA PRO A 139 6.23 -5.11 2.97
C PRO A 139 5.94 -4.74 1.51
N TYR A 140 5.22 -3.64 1.28
CA TYR A 140 4.90 -3.19 -0.06
C TYR A 140 6.15 -2.65 -0.75
N GLY A 141 6.92 -1.79 -0.08
CA GLY A 141 8.22 -1.31 -0.59
C GLY A 141 9.19 -2.45 -0.92
N ALA A 142 9.27 -3.46 -0.04
CA ALA A 142 10.08 -4.66 -0.29
C ALA A 142 9.65 -5.42 -1.56
N ASN A 143 8.36 -5.61 -1.78
CA ASN A 143 7.81 -6.25 -2.98
C ASN A 143 8.14 -5.44 -4.25
N VAL A 144 7.93 -4.12 -4.22
CA VAL A 144 8.27 -3.23 -5.35
C VAL A 144 9.76 -3.34 -5.69
N MET A 145 10.64 -3.26 -4.69
CA MET A 145 12.08 -3.39 -4.91
C MET A 145 12.47 -4.73 -5.51
N ALA A 146 11.87 -5.84 -5.05
CA ALA A 146 12.13 -7.17 -5.59
C ALA A 146 11.75 -7.26 -7.07
N GLN A 147 10.57 -6.75 -7.45
CA GLN A 147 10.15 -6.67 -8.85
C GLN A 147 11.13 -5.82 -9.67
N LEU A 148 11.44 -4.60 -9.23
CA LEU A 148 12.33 -3.69 -9.95
C LEU A 148 13.74 -4.27 -10.14
N LYS A 149 14.31 -4.90 -9.10
CA LYS A 149 15.61 -5.59 -9.17
C LYS A 149 15.59 -6.72 -10.21
N SER A 150 14.49 -7.45 -10.34
CA SER A 150 14.36 -8.52 -11.35
C SER A 150 14.44 -8.01 -12.80
N ALA A 151 14.04 -6.75 -13.05
CA ALA A 151 14.11 -6.14 -14.37
C ALA A 151 15.45 -5.42 -14.67
N GLN A 152 16.33 -5.27 -13.67
CA GLN A 152 17.54 -4.45 -13.79
C GLN A 152 18.47 -4.92 -14.92
N SER A 153 18.64 -6.24 -15.09
CA SER A 153 19.45 -6.82 -16.18
C SER A 153 18.86 -6.51 -17.56
N SER A 154 17.55 -6.67 -17.72
CA SER A 154 16.85 -6.40 -18.99
C SER A 154 16.87 -4.92 -19.38
N LEU A 155 16.82 -4.02 -18.39
CA LEU A 155 16.95 -2.58 -18.61
C LEU A 155 18.38 -2.20 -18.98
N SER A 156 19.37 -2.77 -18.30
CA SER A 156 20.79 -2.54 -18.59
C SER A 156 21.14 -2.95 -20.02
N ALA A 157 20.60 -4.06 -20.52
CA ALA A 157 20.77 -4.50 -21.91
C ALA A 157 20.20 -3.51 -22.95
N LYS A 158 19.25 -2.65 -22.54
CA LYS A 158 18.68 -1.57 -23.35
C LYS A 158 19.36 -0.22 -23.13
N ASN A 159 20.50 -0.19 -22.43
CA ASN A 159 21.19 1.03 -21.99
C ASN A 159 20.31 1.95 -21.14
N ILE A 160 19.45 1.37 -20.29
CA ILE A 160 18.62 2.09 -19.32
C ILE A 160 19.16 1.80 -17.93
N ARG A 161 19.56 2.86 -17.21
CA ARG A 161 19.99 2.79 -15.83
C ARG A 161 18.78 2.89 -14.90
N LEU A 162 18.51 1.82 -14.15
CA LEU A 162 17.53 1.84 -13.06
C LEU A 162 18.23 2.14 -11.73
N GLU A 163 17.75 3.15 -11.02
CA GLU A 163 18.12 3.46 -9.65
C GLU A 163 16.90 3.30 -8.75
N ILE A 164 17.12 2.74 -7.55
CA ILE A 164 16.08 2.60 -6.54
C ILE A 164 16.49 3.48 -5.37
N TRP A 165 15.65 4.46 -5.05
CA TRP A 165 15.81 5.31 -3.89
C TRP A 165 14.77 4.87 -2.85
N ASN A 166 15.24 4.22 -1.80
CA ASN A 166 14.45 3.72 -0.68
C ASN A 166 15.07 4.07 0.69
N ASP A 167 16.11 4.91 0.67
CA ASP A 167 16.83 5.37 1.84
C ASP A 167 17.11 6.88 1.67
N PHE A 168 16.22 7.67 2.24
CA PHE A 168 16.22 9.13 2.19
C PHE A 168 15.41 9.69 3.36
N SER A 169 15.68 10.95 3.73
CA SER A 169 14.67 11.84 4.32
C SER A 169 13.90 12.57 3.22
N PHE A 170 12.71 13.10 3.51
CA PHE A 170 11.98 13.90 2.50
C PHE A 170 12.77 15.13 2.03
N GLU A 171 13.52 15.79 2.92
CA GLU A 171 14.40 16.91 2.54
C GLU A 171 15.55 16.45 1.62
N GLU A 172 16.18 15.32 1.91
CA GLU A 172 17.19 14.73 1.03
C GLU A 172 16.61 14.36 -0.34
N LEU A 173 15.38 13.84 -0.38
CA LEU A 173 14.68 13.51 -1.62
C LEU A 173 14.45 14.76 -2.48
N ASP A 174 14.01 15.86 -1.87
CA ASP A 174 13.82 17.14 -2.55
C ASP A 174 15.13 17.64 -3.17
N GLN A 175 16.20 17.65 -2.38
CA GLN A 175 17.53 18.09 -2.84
C GLN A 175 18.03 17.22 -3.99
N ARG A 176 17.87 15.89 -3.90
CA ARG A 176 18.27 14.96 -4.95
C ARG A 176 17.49 15.19 -6.24
N ILE A 177 16.18 15.46 -6.15
CA ILE A 177 15.31 15.70 -7.32
C ILE A 177 15.68 17.01 -8.03
N GLN A 178 15.90 18.10 -7.29
CA GLN A 178 16.29 19.39 -7.87
C GLN A 178 17.64 19.35 -8.59
N GLN A 179 18.50 18.39 -8.26
CA GLN A 179 19.81 18.19 -8.89
C GLN A 179 19.75 17.24 -10.10
N LEU A 180 18.58 16.68 -10.42
CA LEU A 180 18.47 15.76 -11.55
C LEU A 180 18.63 16.49 -12.89
N PRO A 181 19.35 15.89 -13.84
CA PRO A 181 19.38 16.42 -15.19
C PRO A 181 17.96 16.33 -15.79
N PRO A 182 17.43 17.41 -16.39
CA PRO A 182 16.05 17.44 -16.88
C PRO A 182 15.84 16.63 -18.17
N LYS A 183 16.93 16.20 -18.81
CA LYS A 183 16.89 15.38 -20.03
C LYS A 183 17.03 13.91 -19.65
N ASP A 184 16.38 13.04 -20.41
CA ASP A 184 16.49 11.57 -20.39
C ASP A 184 16.28 10.82 -19.06
N THR A 185 15.92 11.53 -17.98
CA THR A 185 15.61 10.96 -16.67
C THR A 185 14.11 10.94 -16.43
N ALA A 186 13.60 9.79 -15.99
CA ALA A 186 12.21 9.64 -15.55
C ALA A 186 12.19 9.25 -14.06
N ILE A 187 11.24 9.81 -13.32
CA ILE A 187 10.97 9.43 -11.93
C ILE A 187 9.74 8.52 -11.92
N LEU A 188 9.91 7.32 -11.38
CA LEU A 188 8.82 6.38 -11.10
C LEU A 188 8.53 6.44 -9.60
N PHE A 189 7.45 7.12 -9.22
CA PHE A 189 7.08 7.29 -7.82
C PHE A 189 6.10 6.19 -7.39
N PHE A 190 6.48 5.43 -6.36
CA PHE A 190 5.58 4.56 -5.61
C PHE A 190 5.16 5.26 -4.31
N PRO A 191 3.99 4.95 -3.73
CA PRO A 191 3.56 5.58 -2.50
C PRO A 191 4.59 5.45 -1.36
N VAL A 192 5.06 6.58 -0.84
CA VAL A 192 5.94 6.68 0.33
C VAL A 192 5.17 7.35 1.44
N MET A 193 4.93 6.63 2.54
CA MET A 193 4.21 7.17 3.70
C MET A 193 5.17 7.73 4.75
N GLN A 194 6.37 7.18 4.85
CA GLN A 194 7.36 7.58 5.83
C GLN A 194 8.76 7.51 5.26
N ASP A 195 9.60 8.45 5.68
CA ASP A 195 11.01 8.48 5.33
C ASP A 195 11.87 7.76 6.39
N ARG A 196 13.18 7.62 6.16
CA ARG A 196 14.08 6.94 7.11
C ARG A 196 14.12 7.60 8.49
N LEU A 197 13.80 8.89 8.60
CA LEU A 197 13.79 9.62 9.87
C LEU A 197 12.47 9.44 10.64
N GLY A 198 11.52 8.69 10.08
CA GLY A 198 10.22 8.46 10.69
C GLY A 198 9.20 9.57 10.41
N VAL A 199 9.54 10.57 9.59
CA VAL A 199 8.60 11.63 9.22
C VAL A 199 7.52 11.03 8.32
N SER A 200 6.25 11.23 8.66
CA SER A 200 5.13 10.72 7.88
C SER A 200 4.50 11.80 7.00
N GLN A 201 4.15 11.45 5.76
CA GLN A 201 3.41 12.30 4.84
C GLN A 201 2.35 11.50 4.07
N ILE A 202 1.37 12.21 3.50
CA ILE A 202 0.40 11.60 2.58
C ILE A 202 1.09 11.41 1.23
N PRO A 203 1.16 10.20 0.65
CA PRO A 203 1.89 9.95 -0.60
C PRO A 203 1.45 10.84 -1.77
N ARG A 204 0.17 11.22 -1.82
CA ARG A 204 -0.35 12.16 -2.82
C ARG A 204 0.33 13.52 -2.72
N ASP A 205 0.52 14.03 -1.50
CA ASP A 205 1.08 15.35 -1.26
C ASP A 205 2.57 15.35 -1.60
N VAL A 206 3.28 14.28 -1.22
CA VAL A 206 4.67 14.03 -1.66
C VAL A 206 4.75 14.07 -3.18
N PHE A 207 3.90 13.30 -3.89
CA PHE A 207 3.91 13.30 -5.36
C PHE A 207 3.64 14.69 -5.97
N GLN A 208 2.67 15.44 -5.45
CA GLN A 208 2.37 16.80 -5.94
C GLN A 208 3.54 17.75 -5.72
N HIS A 209 4.19 17.66 -4.56
CA HIS A 209 5.37 18.44 -4.21
C HIS A 209 6.54 18.11 -5.13
N LEU A 210 6.86 16.83 -5.30
CA LEU A 210 7.93 16.38 -6.19
C LEU A 210 7.73 16.86 -7.63
N ARG A 211 6.48 16.82 -8.13
CA ARG A 211 6.14 17.34 -9.46
C ARG A 211 6.36 18.85 -9.58
N ALA A 212 6.28 19.61 -8.49
CA ALA A 212 6.48 21.06 -8.50
C ALA A 212 7.97 21.45 -8.49
N ILE A 213 8.85 20.57 -8.02
CA ILE A 213 10.29 20.83 -7.86
C ILE A 213 11.19 20.09 -8.87
N ALA A 214 10.64 19.12 -9.61
CA ALA A 214 11.31 18.38 -10.69
C ALA A 214 11.22 19.15 -12.02
#